data_AF-A0A318VN27-F1
#
_entry.id   AF-A0A318VN27-F1
#
_cell.length_a   1.000
_cell.length_b   1.000
_cell.length_c   1.000
_cell.angle_alpha   90.00
_cell.angle_beta   90.00
_cell.angle_gamma   90.00
#
_symmetry.space_group_name_H-M   'P 1'
#
loop_
_entity.id
_entity.type
_entity.pdbx_description
1 polymer ?
#
loop_
_entity_poly.entity_id
_entity_poly.type
_entity_poly.pdbx_seq_one_letter_code
_entity_poly.pdbx_strand_id
1 'polypeptide(L)'
;MQSRKIVVMQRLQDLVRVGYRYWTGGTIPAERVKHLRVKFDEKYGTEADRVRRQRRKRHGVGNAYLVVWCPKGSVRARWWLLAENGHAAQAVEQMSDAGDRPTRLTIASGVDGTEPDYELVRVDGRWTWRLTQFAISRWRRRIREAVTEKDRDKRAQLWRQFCWSIRRMPGFRGVRQGAWDVIRRARGEWKRHCRGAAPCQPSLPRYLRRLPQRPGAN
;
A
#
# COMPACT_ATOMS: atom_id res chain seq x y z
N MET A 1 -12.08 8.48 -10.46
CA MET A 1 -11.19 7.37 -10.85
C MET A 1 -10.25 7.04 -9.68
N GLN A 2 -10.38 5.88 -9.04
CA GLN A 2 -9.45 5.47 -7.97
C GLN A 2 -8.08 5.11 -8.58
N SER A 3 -6.99 5.44 -7.88
CA SER A 3 -5.62 5.12 -8.34
C SER A 3 -5.41 3.60 -8.41
N ARG A 4 -4.72 3.10 -9.45
CA ARG A 4 -4.35 1.67 -9.61
C ARG A 4 -3.66 1.10 -8.36
N LYS A 5 -2.91 1.93 -7.61
CA LYS A 5 -2.27 1.56 -6.34
C LYS A 5 -3.29 1.21 -5.25
N ILE A 6 -4.36 2.00 -5.15
CA ILE A 6 -5.41 1.79 -4.13
C ILE A 6 -6.11 0.45 -4.35
N VAL A 7 -6.34 0.07 -5.61
CA VAL A 7 -6.93 -1.24 -5.98
C VAL A 7 -6.04 -2.38 -5.50
N VAL A 8 -4.73 -2.28 -5.72
CA VAL A 8 -3.75 -3.27 -5.26
C VAL A 8 -3.73 -3.37 -3.74
N MET A 9 -3.68 -2.22 -3.04
CA MET A 9 -3.75 -2.18 -1.58
C MET A 9 -5.02 -2.85 -1.05
N GLN A 10 -6.17 -2.61 -1.69
CA GLN A 10 -7.43 -3.24 -1.31
C GLN A 10 -7.38 -4.76 -1.54
N ARG A 11 -6.88 -5.22 -2.69
CA ARG A 11 -6.74 -6.66 -3.02
C ARG A 11 -5.85 -7.37 -2.01
N LEU A 12 -4.68 -6.81 -1.69
CA LEU A 12 -3.75 -7.36 -0.71
C LEU A 12 -4.39 -7.45 0.69
N GLN A 13 -5.04 -6.38 1.14
CA GLN A 13 -5.73 -6.37 2.43
C GLN A 13 -6.84 -7.43 2.48
N ASP A 14 -7.62 -7.58 1.42
CA ASP A 14 -8.70 -8.56 1.39
C ASP A 14 -8.18 -10.00 1.35
N LEU A 15 -7.07 -10.27 0.65
CA LEU A 15 -6.42 -11.58 0.63
C LEU A 15 -5.88 -11.95 2.02
N VAL A 16 -5.17 -11.05 2.68
CA VAL A 16 -4.68 -11.27 4.05
C VAL A 16 -5.84 -11.49 5.02
N ARG A 17 -6.95 -10.76 4.84
CA ARG A 17 -8.16 -10.91 5.66
C ARG A 17 -8.78 -12.30 5.58
N VAL A 18 -8.72 -12.96 4.42
CA VAL A 18 -9.33 -14.29 4.22
C VAL A 18 -8.35 -15.46 4.48
N GLY A 19 -7.11 -15.17 4.87
CA GLY A 19 -6.15 -16.20 5.30
C GLY A 19 -4.87 -16.33 4.47
N TYR A 20 -4.72 -15.57 3.38
CA TYR A 20 -3.47 -15.53 2.60
C TYR A 20 -2.44 -14.64 3.31
N ARG A 21 -1.95 -15.11 4.47
CA ARG A 21 -1.17 -14.32 5.42
C ARG A 21 0.33 -14.35 5.13
N TYR A 22 0.82 -15.40 4.48
CA TYR A 22 2.23 -15.54 4.14
C TYR A 22 2.49 -14.88 2.81
N TRP A 23 3.51 -14.04 2.72
CA TRP A 23 3.78 -13.27 1.52
C TRP A 23 5.26 -13.14 1.22
N THR A 24 5.60 -13.02 -0.05
CA THR A 24 6.89 -12.54 -0.52
C THR A 24 6.67 -11.60 -1.69
N GLY A 25 7.67 -10.81 -2.08
CA GLY A 25 7.49 -9.83 -3.13
C GLY A 25 8.80 -9.24 -3.64
N GLY A 26 8.71 -8.58 -4.78
CA GLY A 26 9.87 -8.00 -5.44
C GLY A 26 9.50 -7.06 -6.57
N THR A 27 10.51 -6.54 -7.26
CA THR A 27 10.33 -5.67 -8.42
C THR A 27 11.00 -6.28 -9.64
N ILE A 28 10.30 -6.33 -10.76
CA ILE A 28 10.80 -6.85 -12.05
C ILE A 28 10.61 -5.83 -13.17
N PRO A 29 11.30 -5.97 -14.32
CA PRO A 29 10.94 -5.24 -15.53
C PRO A 29 9.47 -5.51 -15.93
N ALA A 30 8.77 -4.47 -16.38
CA ALA A 30 7.34 -4.54 -16.70
C ALA A 30 7.03 -5.55 -17.83
N GLU A 31 7.94 -5.71 -18.79
CA GLU A 31 7.84 -6.71 -19.86
C GLU A 31 7.87 -8.16 -19.36
N ARG A 32 8.54 -8.43 -18.23
CA ARG A 32 8.66 -9.76 -17.64
C ARG A 32 7.43 -10.18 -16.83
N VAL A 33 6.44 -9.31 -16.67
CA VAL A 33 5.23 -9.61 -15.89
C VAL A 33 4.47 -10.82 -16.46
N LYS A 34 4.36 -10.93 -17.79
CA LYS A 34 3.69 -12.08 -18.43
C LYS A 34 4.40 -13.40 -18.07
N HIS A 35 5.72 -13.43 -18.19
CA HIS A 35 6.52 -14.60 -17.86
C HIS A 35 6.45 -14.95 -16.36
N LEU A 36 6.45 -13.94 -15.48
CA LEU A 36 6.26 -14.17 -14.04
C LEU A 36 4.91 -14.84 -13.74
N ARG A 37 3.83 -14.39 -14.38
CA ARG A 37 2.49 -14.97 -14.19
C ARG A 37 2.45 -16.44 -14.58
N VAL A 38 2.98 -16.79 -15.75
CA VAL A 38 3.03 -18.18 -16.23
C VAL A 38 3.85 -19.03 -15.25
N LYS A 39 5.08 -18.60 -14.92
CA LYS A 39 5.96 -19.30 -13.98
C LYS A 39 5.30 -19.56 -12.63
N PHE A 40 4.62 -18.56 -12.07
CA PHE A 40 4.00 -18.69 -10.75
C PHE A 40 2.70 -19.47 -10.79
N ASP A 41 1.99 -19.45 -11.91
CA ASP A 41 0.82 -20.30 -12.08
C ASP A 41 1.20 -21.77 -12.21
N GLU A 42 2.21 -22.09 -13.02
CA GLU A 42 2.72 -23.46 -13.16
C GLU A 42 3.20 -24.03 -11.83
N LYS A 43 3.95 -23.23 -11.05
CA LYS A 43 4.53 -23.69 -9.77
C LYS A 43 3.53 -23.70 -8.61
N TYR A 44 2.67 -22.69 -8.53
CA TYR A 44 1.88 -22.40 -7.32
C TYR A 44 0.37 -22.37 -7.60
N GLY A 45 -0.07 -22.46 -8.85
CA GLY A 45 -1.47 -22.35 -9.25
C GLY A 45 -2.10 -21.02 -8.86
N THR A 46 -1.34 -19.93 -9.00
CA THR A 46 -1.81 -18.58 -8.66
C THR A 46 -3.04 -18.15 -9.44
N GLU A 47 -3.28 -18.73 -10.61
CA GLU A 47 -4.39 -18.42 -11.48
C GLU A 47 -5.58 -19.38 -11.33
N ALA A 48 -5.51 -20.33 -10.40
CA ALA A 48 -6.55 -21.32 -10.17
C ALA A 48 -7.94 -20.66 -10.00
N ASP A 49 -8.94 -21.21 -10.70
CA ASP A 49 -10.33 -20.79 -10.56
C ASP A 49 -10.91 -21.19 -9.18
N ARG A 50 -12.15 -20.76 -8.91
CA ARG A 50 -12.84 -21.03 -7.65
C ARG A 50 -12.99 -22.53 -7.36
N VAL A 51 -13.29 -23.35 -8.38
CA VAL A 51 -13.55 -24.79 -8.23
C VAL A 51 -12.24 -25.51 -7.91
N ARG A 52 -11.16 -25.20 -8.63
CA ARG A 52 -9.82 -25.73 -8.39
C ARG A 52 -9.33 -25.38 -7.00
N ARG A 53 -9.51 -24.13 -6.55
CA ARG A 53 -9.15 -23.72 -5.18
C ARG A 53 -9.94 -24.46 -4.12
N GLN A 54 -11.24 -24.64 -4.32
CA GLN A 54 -12.08 -25.40 -3.40
C GLN A 54 -11.66 -26.87 -3.33
N ARG A 55 -11.36 -27.49 -4.47
CA ARG A 55 -10.85 -28.86 -4.54
C ARG A 55 -9.52 -28.99 -3.81
N ARG A 56 -8.57 -28.08 -4.02
CA ARG A 56 -7.29 -28.05 -3.30
C ARG A 56 -7.49 -27.99 -1.79
N LYS A 57 -8.37 -27.11 -1.31
CA LYS A 57 -8.71 -27.03 0.12
C LYS A 57 -9.27 -28.34 0.68
N ARG A 58 -10.13 -29.04 -0.07
CA ARG A 58 -10.67 -30.35 0.35
C ARG A 58 -9.59 -31.42 0.50
N HIS A 59 -8.52 -31.33 -0.28
CA HIS A 59 -7.36 -32.22 -0.19
C HIS A 59 -6.26 -31.70 0.75
N GLY A 60 -6.54 -30.69 1.58
CA GLY A 60 -5.57 -30.13 2.53
C GLY A 60 -4.46 -29.30 1.89
N VAL A 61 -4.54 -28.99 0.59
CA VAL A 61 -3.55 -28.19 -0.12
C VAL A 61 -3.95 -26.72 -0.06
N GLY A 62 -3.05 -25.88 0.46
CA GLY A 62 -3.23 -24.43 0.48
C GLY A 62 -3.35 -23.82 -0.92
N ASN A 63 -3.71 -22.55 -1.00
CA ASN A 63 -3.74 -21.80 -2.26
C ASN A 63 -2.79 -20.60 -2.22
N ALA A 64 -2.45 -20.09 -3.40
CA ALA A 64 -1.68 -18.87 -3.56
C ALA A 64 -2.34 -17.88 -4.54
N TYR A 65 -1.96 -16.62 -4.43
CA TYR A 65 -2.33 -15.53 -5.33
C TYR A 65 -1.11 -14.69 -5.68
N LEU A 66 -1.00 -14.33 -6.96
CA LEU A 66 -0.06 -13.32 -7.42
C LEU A 66 -0.80 -11.99 -7.60
N VAL A 67 -0.28 -10.93 -6.98
CA VAL A 67 -0.77 -9.57 -7.18
C VAL A 67 0.36 -8.76 -7.80
N VAL A 68 0.09 -8.10 -8.92
CA VAL A 68 1.07 -7.27 -9.63
C VAL A 68 0.57 -5.84 -9.74
N TRP A 69 1.47 -4.89 -9.50
CA TRP A 69 1.24 -3.47 -9.69
C TRP A 69 2.23 -2.89 -10.69
N CYS A 70 1.71 -2.43 -11.82
CA CYS A 70 2.47 -1.69 -12.83
C CYS A 70 1.97 -0.22 -12.88
N PRO A 71 2.73 0.74 -12.32
CA PRO A 71 2.43 2.15 -12.46
C PRO A 71 2.44 2.58 -13.93
N LYS A 72 1.54 3.49 -14.31
CA LYS A 72 1.49 3.99 -15.70
C LYS A 72 2.82 4.66 -16.06
N GLY A 73 3.41 4.26 -17.19
CA GLY A 73 4.68 4.82 -17.67
C GLY A 73 5.93 4.31 -16.95
N SER A 74 5.81 3.30 -16.07
CA SER A 74 6.98 2.70 -15.44
C SER A 74 7.50 1.50 -16.24
N VAL A 75 8.82 1.40 -16.34
CA VAL A 75 9.54 0.22 -16.86
C VAL A 75 9.64 -0.91 -15.84
N ARG A 76 9.20 -0.69 -14.60
CA ARG A 76 9.21 -1.67 -13.51
C ARG A 76 7.81 -1.99 -13.03
N ALA A 77 7.62 -3.21 -12.56
CA ALA A 77 6.42 -3.68 -11.90
C ALA A 77 6.78 -4.27 -10.54
N ARG A 78 5.96 -3.98 -9.53
CA ARG A 78 6.05 -4.58 -8.20
C ARG A 78 5.10 -5.77 -8.12
N TRP A 79 5.52 -6.87 -7.51
CA TRP A 79 4.70 -8.07 -7.35
C TRP A 79 4.72 -8.56 -5.90
N TRP A 80 3.64 -9.24 -5.52
CA TRP A 80 3.47 -9.92 -4.24
C TRP A 80 2.86 -11.29 -4.49
N LEU A 81 3.51 -12.33 -4.00
CA LEU A 81 2.95 -13.67 -3.89
C LEU A 81 2.40 -13.84 -2.48
N LEU A 82 1.12 -14.19 -2.36
CA LEU A 82 0.46 -14.44 -1.07
C LEU A 82 -0.03 -15.87 -1.03
N ALA A 83 0.17 -16.57 0.07
CA ALA A 83 -0.20 -17.96 0.25
C ALA A 83 -0.90 -18.20 1.58
N GLU A 84 -1.76 -19.22 1.59
CA GLU A 84 -2.30 -19.81 2.81
C GLU A 84 -1.21 -20.58 3.57
N ASN A 85 -1.45 -20.86 4.84
CA ASN A 85 -0.55 -21.69 5.62
C ASN A 85 -0.41 -23.10 5.01
N GLY A 86 0.79 -23.67 5.03
CA GLY A 86 1.06 -25.00 4.51
C GLY A 86 1.08 -25.10 2.98
N HIS A 87 1.06 -23.98 2.26
CA HIS A 87 1.21 -23.99 0.80
C HIS A 87 2.65 -24.30 0.39
N ALA A 88 2.84 -25.05 -0.71
CA ALA A 88 4.17 -25.45 -1.22
C ALA A 88 5.14 -24.28 -1.46
N ALA A 89 4.63 -23.08 -1.77
CA ALA A 89 5.46 -21.88 -1.89
C ALA A 89 6.24 -21.55 -0.62
N GLN A 90 5.76 -21.91 0.58
CA GLN A 90 6.47 -21.64 1.83
C GLN A 90 7.75 -22.45 1.99
N ALA A 91 7.86 -23.61 1.32
CA ALA A 91 9.04 -24.46 1.38
C ALA A 91 10.16 -24.00 0.43
N VAL A 92 9.81 -23.23 -0.61
CA VAL A 92 10.73 -22.83 -1.68
C VAL A 92 11.02 -21.33 -1.65
N GLU A 93 10.00 -20.52 -1.39
CA GLU A 93 10.11 -19.07 -1.34
C GLU A 93 10.32 -18.61 0.11
N GLN A 94 11.17 -17.60 0.31
CA GLN A 94 11.31 -16.94 1.61
C GLN A 94 10.06 -16.09 1.88
N MET A 95 9.05 -16.72 2.50
CA MET A 95 7.79 -16.07 2.82
C MET A 95 7.77 -15.52 4.24
N SER A 96 7.19 -14.33 4.36
CA SER A 96 7.00 -13.56 5.58
C SER A 96 5.55 -13.58 6.02
N ASP A 97 5.28 -13.59 7.32
CA ASP A 97 3.91 -13.44 7.84
C ASP A 97 3.50 -11.96 7.86
N ALA A 98 2.38 -11.61 7.22
CA ALA A 98 1.90 -10.23 7.10
C ALA A 98 1.40 -9.60 8.41
N GLY A 99 1.13 -10.40 9.44
CA GLY A 99 0.73 -9.95 10.78
C GLY A 99 1.89 -9.72 11.72
N ASP A 100 3.04 -10.34 11.44
CA ASP A 100 4.23 -10.18 12.25
C ASP A 100 4.85 -8.81 12.04
N ARG A 101 5.10 -8.09 13.13
CA ARG A 101 5.57 -6.70 13.11
C ARG A 101 6.81 -6.45 12.24
N PRO A 102 7.88 -7.28 12.27
CA PRO A 102 9.08 -7.01 11.46
C PRO A 102 8.88 -7.27 9.96
N THR A 103 7.90 -8.10 9.61
CA THR A 103 7.74 -8.70 8.28
C THR A 103 6.40 -8.34 7.63
N ARG A 104 5.73 -7.32 8.15
CA ARG A 104 4.45 -6.84 7.63
C ARG A 104 4.52 -6.52 6.16
N LEU A 105 3.38 -6.75 5.50
CA LEU A 105 3.23 -6.38 4.11
C LEU A 105 3.34 -4.85 3.97
N THR A 106 4.26 -4.40 3.13
CA THR A 106 4.50 -2.98 2.86
C THR A 106 4.29 -2.61 1.39
N ILE A 107 3.99 -1.34 1.15
CA ILE A 107 3.89 -0.76 -0.19
C ILE A 107 4.44 0.66 -0.19
N ALA A 108 5.32 0.96 -1.15
CA ALA A 108 5.85 2.28 -1.42
C ALA A 108 4.97 3.02 -2.44
N SER A 109 5.03 4.34 -2.47
CA SER A 109 4.41 5.11 -3.55
C SER A 109 5.17 5.03 -4.87
N GLY A 110 6.46 4.69 -4.82
CA GLY A 110 7.31 4.36 -5.97
C GLY A 110 7.44 2.86 -6.19
N VAL A 111 8.00 2.48 -7.32
CA VAL A 111 8.11 1.08 -7.79
C VAL A 111 9.38 0.39 -7.29
N ASP A 112 10.40 1.19 -6.99
CA ASP A 112 11.70 0.71 -6.52
C ASP A 112 11.63 0.21 -5.07
N GLY A 113 10.59 0.59 -4.32
CA GLY A 113 10.24 -0.05 -3.06
C GLY A 113 11.22 0.17 -1.91
N THR A 114 12.26 0.99 -2.11
CA THR A 114 13.35 1.22 -1.13
C THR A 114 12.82 1.76 0.20
N GLU A 115 11.76 2.57 0.16
CA GLU A 115 11.21 3.23 1.33
C GLU A 115 9.68 3.07 1.36
N PRO A 116 9.14 2.16 2.20
CA PRO A 116 7.71 1.87 2.22
C PRO A 116 6.93 3.04 2.82
N ASP A 117 5.86 3.44 2.16
CA ASP A 117 4.99 4.51 2.66
C ASP A 117 3.87 3.98 3.56
N TYR A 118 3.43 2.75 3.28
CA TYR A 118 2.31 2.12 3.98
C TYR A 118 2.67 0.71 4.41
N GLU A 119 2.18 0.32 5.57
CA GLU A 119 2.25 -1.04 6.11
C GLU A 119 0.84 -1.53 6.43
N LEU A 120 0.61 -2.82 6.21
CA LEU A 120 -0.64 -3.49 6.56
C LEU A 120 -0.60 -3.90 8.03
N VAL A 121 -1.61 -3.51 8.80
CA VAL A 121 -1.69 -3.80 10.23
C VAL A 121 -3.06 -4.31 10.62
N ARG A 122 -3.11 -5.03 11.74
CA ARG A 122 -4.34 -5.42 12.40
C ARG A 122 -4.60 -4.47 13.56
N VAL A 123 -5.70 -3.71 13.50
CA VAL A 123 -6.15 -2.75 14.52
C VAL A 123 -7.58 -3.12 14.89
N ASP A 124 -7.84 -3.32 16.18
CA ASP A 124 -9.16 -3.77 16.70
C ASP A 124 -9.66 -5.03 15.98
N GLY A 125 -8.77 -6.00 15.76
CA GLY A 125 -9.08 -7.22 15.02
C GLY A 125 -9.26 -7.06 13.50
N ARG A 126 -9.26 -5.84 12.95
CA ARG A 126 -9.49 -5.54 11.53
C ARG A 126 -8.19 -5.15 10.81
N TRP A 127 -7.99 -5.71 9.63
CA TRP A 127 -6.87 -5.31 8.76
C TRP A 127 -7.10 -3.93 8.15
N THR A 128 -6.09 -3.07 8.22
CA THR A 128 -6.06 -1.75 7.58
C THR A 128 -4.65 -1.37 7.21
N TRP A 129 -4.50 -0.59 6.15
CA TRP A 129 -3.25 0.12 5.87
C TRP A 129 -3.07 1.29 6.82
N ARG A 130 -1.82 1.53 7.24
CA ARG A 130 -1.39 2.75 7.96
C ARG A 130 -0.11 3.30 7.32
N LEU A 131 0.20 4.57 7.62
CA LEU A 131 1.50 5.15 7.27
C LEU A 131 2.61 4.47 8.08
N THR A 132 3.74 4.20 7.45
CA THR A 132 4.95 3.73 8.14
C THR A 132 5.57 4.88 8.95
N GLN A 133 6.42 4.56 9.93
CA GLN A 133 7.20 5.57 10.65
C GLN A 133 8.10 6.36 9.70
N PHE A 134 8.66 5.68 8.70
CA PHE A 134 9.42 6.30 7.65
C PHE A 134 8.60 7.37 6.90
N ALA A 135 7.38 7.04 6.46
CA ALA A 135 6.49 7.98 5.78
C ALA A 135 6.14 9.18 6.67
N ILE A 136 5.85 8.92 7.94
CA ILE A 136 5.54 9.97 8.93
C ILE A 136 6.75 10.93 9.06
N SER A 137 7.97 10.42 9.18
CA SER A 137 9.18 11.23 9.24
C SER A 137 9.38 12.07 7.98
N ARG A 138 9.13 11.49 6.79
CA ARG A 138 9.16 12.23 5.52
C ARG A 138 8.14 13.36 5.49
N TRP A 139 6.92 13.14 5.99
CA TRP A 139 5.91 14.20 6.12
C TRP A 139 6.33 15.31 7.08
N ARG A 140 6.93 14.95 8.21
CA ARG A 140 7.45 15.92 9.18
C ARG A 140 8.52 16.81 8.55
N ARG A 141 9.43 16.24 7.77
CA ARG A 141 10.45 17.00 7.03
C ARG A 141 9.82 17.97 6.03
N ARG A 142 8.86 17.51 5.23
CA ARG A 142 8.14 18.35 4.26
C ARG A 142 7.40 19.52 4.92
N ILE A 143 6.76 19.29 6.07
CA ILE A 143 6.09 20.35 6.83
C ILE A 143 7.12 21.37 7.31
N ARG A 144 8.23 20.91 7.92
CA ARG A 144 9.28 21.79 8.42
C ARG A 144 9.85 22.64 7.29
N GLU A 145 10.24 22.02 6.18
CA GLU A 145 10.75 22.70 4.99
C GLU A 145 9.79 23.79 4.50
N ALA A 146 8.49 23.48 4.39
CA ALA A 146 7.49 24.45 3.97
C ALA A 146 7.38 25.63 4.94
N VAL A 147 7.36 25.41 6.26
CA VAL A 147 7.17 26.51 7.23
C VAL A 147 8.43 27.35 7.46
N THR A 148 9.62 26.79 7.24
CA THR A 148 10.90 27.50 7.37
C THR A 148 11.32 28.22 6.09
N GLU A 149 10.64 27.99 4.97
CA GLU A 149 10.92 28.66 3.71
C GLU A 149 10.72 30.18 3.85
N LYS A 150 11.75 30.94 3.42
CA LYS A 150 11.82 32.39 3.56
C LYS A 150 11.01 33.09 2.48
N ASP A 151 11.07 32.55 1.26
CA ASP A 151 10.29 33.04 0.14
C ASP A 151 8.80 32.72 0.36
N ARG A 152 7.96 33.77 0.35
CA ARG A 152 6.53 33.65 0.63
C ARG A 152 5.80 32.85 -0.44
N ASP A 153 6.17 33.01 -1.70
CA ASP A 153 5.50 32.36 -2.84
C ASP A 153 5.89 30.88 -2.90
N LYS A 154 7.18 30.60 -2.73
CA LYS A 154 7.67 29.22 -2.65
C LYS A 154 7.09 28.49 -1.44
N ARG A 155 7.02 29.13 -0.27
CA ARG A 155 6.33 28.59 0.91
C ARG A 155 4.87 28.27 0.59
N ALA A 156 4.16 29.18 -0.07
CA ALA A 156 2.77 28.96 -0.42
C ALA A 156 2.60 27.79 -1.39
N GLN A 157 3.51 27.64 -2.35
CA GLN A 157 3.56 26.51 -3.27
C GLN A 157 3.79 25.18 -2.53
N LEU A 158 4.79 25.10 -1.67
CA LEU A 158 5.08 23.90 -0.86
C LEU A 158 3.89 23.51 0.02
N TRP A 159 3.22 24.49 0.63
CA TRP A 159 2.02 24.26 1.42
C TRP A 159 0.85 23.74 0.58
N ARG A 160 0.62 24.30 -0.62
CA ARG A 160 -0.38 23.79 -1.57
C ARG A 160 -0.06 22.37 -2.02
N GLN A 161 1.21 22.06 -2.29
CA GLN A 161 1.65 20.70 -2.63
C GLN A 161 1.42 19.72 -1.46
N PHE A 162 1.63 20.15 -0.22
CA PHE A 162 1.29 19.40 0.98
C PHE A 162 -0.23 19.12 1.06
N CYS A 163 -1.07 20.16 0.99
CA CYS A 163 -2.54 20.04 0.98
C CYS A 163 -3.02 19.05 -0.09
N TRP A 164 -2.49 19.19 -1.31
CA TRP A 164 -2.83 18.35 -2.46
C TRP A 164 -2.43 16.89 -2.25
N SER A 165 -1.20 16.66 -1.76
CA SER A 165 -0.65 15.31 -1.56
C SER A 165 -1.39 14.57 -0.45
N ILE A 166 -1.72 15.24 0.66
CA ILE A 166 -2.49 14.67 1.78
C ILE A 166 -3.88 14.24 1.30
N ARG A 167 -4.59 15.10 0.58
CA ARG A 167 -5.94 14.80 0.07
C ARG A 167 -5.99 13.56 -0.85
N ARG A 168 -4.86 13.20 -1.47
CA ARG A 168 -4.74 12.07 -2.42
C ARG A 168 -4.21 10.79 -1.79
N MET A 169 -3.95 10.75 -0.49
CA MET A 169 -3.59 9.50 0.17
C MET A 169 -4.72 8.47 0.04
N PRO A 170 -4.39 7.17 0.14
CA PRO A 170 -5.39 6.11 0.22
C PRO A 170 -6.36 6.31 1.40
N GLY A 171 -7.65 6.16 1.15
CA GLY A 171 -8.73 6.40 2.11
C GLY A 171 -8.94 5.34 3.21
N PHE A 172 -7.94 4.50 3.51
CA PHE A 172 -8.04 3.46 4.54
C PHE A 172 -8.09 4.08 5.94
N ARG A 173 -8.74 3.41 6.91
CA ARG A 173 -8.92 3.91 8.29
C ARG A 173 -7.58 4.29 8.94
N GLY A 174 -6.60 3.39 8.91
CA GLY A 174 -5.27 3.65 9.50
C GLY A 174 -4.48 4.74 8.77
N VAL A 175 -4.60 4.85 7.45
CA VAL A 175 -3.98 5.95 6.68
C VAL A 175 -4.62 7.28 7.05
N ARG A 176 -5.95 7.33 7.20
CA ARG A 176 -6.67 8.54 7.63
C ARG A 176 -6.28 8.97 9.04
N GLN A 177 -6.10 8.04 9.97
CA GLN A 177 -5.60 8.33 11.32
C GLN A 177 -4.21 8.98 11.24
N GLY A 178 -3.27 8.38 10.50
CA GLY A 178 -1.95 8.98 10.29
C GLY A 178 -2.00 10.34 9.58
N ALA A 179 -2.88 10.49 8.58
CA ALA A 179 -3.09 11.76 7.90
C ALA A 179 -3.63 12.84 8.84
N TRP A 180 -4.54 12.49 9.75
CA TRP A 180 -5.04 13.40 10.78
C TRP A 180 -3.93 13.90 11.68
N ASP A 181 -3.04 13.03 12.15
CA ASP A 181 -1.89 13.42 12.96
C ASP A 181 -0.94 14.35 12.20
N VAL A 182 -0.67 14.05 10.93
CA VAL A 182 0.15 14.90 10.06
C VAL A 182 -0.49 16.27 9.85
N ILE A 183 -1.80 16.35 9.61
CA ILE A 183 -2.55 17.60 9.46
C ILE A 183 -2.53 18.42 10.75
N ARG A 184 -2.83 17.78 11.88
CA ARG A 184 -2.83 18.43 13.21
C ARG A 184 -1.47 19.06 13.49
N ARG A 185 -0.40 18.31 13.22
CA ARG A 185 0.97 18.84 13.35
C ARG A 185 1.23 20.00 12.40
N ALA A 186 0.91 19.86 11.11
CA ALA A 186 1.14 20.90 10.13
C ALA A 186 0.49 22.23 10.53
N ARG A 187 -0.76 22.19 11.01
CA ARG A 187 -1.47 23.38 11.52
C ARG A 187 -0.76 24.01 12.71
N GLY A 188 -0.25 23.20 13.63
CA GLY A 188 0.54 23.68 14.78
C GLY A 188 1.85 24.35 14.36
N GLU A 189 2.60 23.72 13.45
CA GLU A 189 3.86 24.28 12.92
C GLU A 189 3.63 25.59 12.15
N TRP A 190 2.57 25.66 11.33
CA TRP A 190 2.20 26.90 10.63
C TRP A 190 1.90 28.04 11.61
N LYS A 191 1.07 27.78 12.63
CA LYS A 191 0.72 28.80 13.64
C LYS A 191 1.96 29.32 14.40
N ARG A 192 2.98 28.48 14.59
CA ARG A 192 4.22 28.84 15.29
C ARG A 192 5.19 29.65 14.43
N HIS A 193 5.34 29.29 13.15
CA HIS A 193 6.41 29.82 12.30
C HIS A 193 5.96 30.84 11.26
N CYS A 194 4.67 30.86 10.91
CA CYS A 194 4.13 31.70 9.85
C CYS A 194 3.16 32.74 10.42
N ARG A 195 3.26 33.98 9.94
CA ARG A 195 2.28 35.03 10.19
C ARG A 195 1.16 34.95 9.15
N GLY A 196 -0.09 35.06 9.60
CA GLY A 196 -1.27 35.06 8.73
C GLY A 196 -1.83 33.67 8.39
N ALA A 197 -2.93 33.68 7.64
CA ALA A 197 -3.65 32.48 7.25
C ALA A 197 -2.85 31.60 6.29
N ALA A 198 -3.03 30.27 6.41
CA ALA A 198 -2.41 29.33 5.49
C ALA A 198 -3.07 29.41 4.10
N PRO A 199 -2.30 29.26 2.99
CA PRO A 199 -2.82 29.35 1.62
C PRO A 199 -3.94 28.37 1.26
N CYS A 200 -4.01 27.25 1.98
CA CYS A 200 -5.07 26.24 1.87
C CYS A 200 -5.23 25.51 3.19
N GLN A 201 -6.44 25.01 3.44
CA GLN A 201 -6.68 24.12 4.57
C GLN A 201 -6.45 22.67 4.14
N PRO A 202 -5.51 21.95 4.78
CA PRO A 202 -5.35 20.52 4.51
C PRO A 202 -6.59 19.77 5.01
N SER A 203 -7.05 18.81 4.20
CA SER A 203 -8.25 18.01 4.46
C SER A 203 -7.92 16.52 4.45
N LEU A 204 -8.66 15.75 5.23
CA LEU A 204 -8.46 14.31 5.27
C LEU A 204 -8.73 13.68 3.88
N PRO A 205 -7.99 12.62 3.52
CA PRO A 205 -8.29 11.85 2.32
C PRO A 205 -9.73 11.34 2.38
N ARG A 206 -10.47 11.24 1.29
CA ARG A 206 -11.84 10.67 1.32
C ARG A 206 -11.80 9.20 1.71
N TYR A 207 -12.86 8.70 2.35
CA TYR A 207 -12.97 7.27 2.63
C TYR A 207 -12.88 6.45 1.35
N LEU A 208 -12.20 5.32 1.42
CA LEU A 208 -12.12 4.38 0.32
C LEU A 208 -13.51 3.78 0.06
N ARG A 209 -14.02 3.92 -1.17
CA ARG A 209 -15.15 3.12 -1.64
C ARG A 209 -14.60 1.75 -2.04
N ARG A 210 -15.01 0.69 -1.34
CA ARG A 210 -14.58 -0.68 -1.68
C ARG A 210 -15.03 -1.01 -3.10
N LEU A 211 -14.09 -1.48 -3.91
CA LEU A 211 -14.42 -2.11 -5.18
C LEU A 211 -14.91 -3.54 -4.91
N PRO A 212 -15.95 -4.01 -5.62
CA PRO A 212 -16.33 -5.41 -5.56
C PRO A 212 -15.14 -6.28 -5.99
N GLN A 213 -14.98 -7.42 -5.33
CA GLN A 213 -14.02 -8.41 -5.80
C GLN A 213 -14.52 -8.90 -7.15
N ARG A 214 -13.86 -8.56 -8.26
CA ARG A 214 -14.14 -9.19 -9.53
C ARG A 214 -13.73 -10.66 -9.41
N PRO A 215 -14.67 -11.63 -9.44
CA PRO A 215 -14.30 -13.00 -9.66
C PRO A 215 -13.71 -13.08 -11.07
N GLY A 216 -12.48 -13.55 -11.23
CA GLY A 216 -11.92 -13.87 -12.56
C GLY A 216 -11.18 -12.75 -13.29
N ALA A 217 -10.91 -11.59 -12.69
CA ALA A 217 -9.86 -10.70 -13.22
C ALA A 217 -8.52 -11.12 -12.60
N ASN A 218 -8.03 -12.21 -13.16
CA ASN A 218 -6.67 -12.69 -13.06
C ASN A 218 -6.00 -12.24 -14.37
#